data_AF-A0A5B2UJB7-F1
#
_entry.id   AF-A0A5B2UJB7-F1
#
_cell.length_a   1.000
_cell.length_b   1.000
_cell.length_c   1.000
_cell.angle_alpha   90.00
_cell.angle_beta   90.00
_cell.angle_gamma   90.00
#
_symmetry.space_group_name_H-M   'P 1'
#
loop_
_entity.id
_entity.type
_entity.pdbx_description
1 polymer ?
#
loop_
_entity_poly.entity_id
_entity_poly.type
_entity_poly.pdbx_seq_one_letter_code
_entity_poly.pdbx_strand_id
1 'polypeptide(L)'
;MSNLAWVQWWATPWLYSSEDWRTVDEHAALSMLYHSRHLRVGKIYGVAPCLPPTPQPTLLQLALASPDQLDLVLALIDSTCRPTYASALNENLQQWCNRLSKALPPDMLLPDDDPLQLLRTWVNPATWQRIRLRFPRRRVLDLEKKSLALGDSYSRLDTLWHAVVWRIATINSDGKAPYAKDHGD
;
A
#
# COMPACT_ATOMS: atom_id res chain seq x y z
N MET A 1 -8.91 -12.40 -8.36
CA MET A 1 -8.11 -11.20 -8.72
C MET A 1 -7.09 -11.63 -9.77
N SER A 2 -7.26 -11.23 -11.02
CA SER A 2 -6.62 -11.86 -12.19
C SER A 2 -5.13 -11.50 -12.34
N ASN A 3 -4.31 -12.45 -12.79
CA ASN A 3 -2.91 -12.23 -13.18
C ASN A 3 -2.73 -11.05 -14.15
N LEU A 4 -3.76 -10.76 -14.95
CA LEU A 4 -3.79 -9.63 -15.86
C LEU A 4 -3.72 -8.28 -15.13
N ALA A 5 -4.49 -8.09 -14.05
CA ALA A 5 -4.49 -6.84 -13.29
C ALA A 5 -3.12 -6.56 -12.65
N TRP A 6 -2.43 -7.63 -12.21
CA TRP A 6 -1.06 -7.54 -11.71
C TRP A 6 -0.07 -7.08 -12.78
N VAL A 7 -0.12 -7.69 -13.96
CA VAL A 7 0.77 -7.32 -15.08
C VAL A 7 0.48 -5.90 -15.57
N GLN A 8 -0.79 -5.51 -15.65
CA GLN A 8 -1.20 -4.17 -16.05
C GLN A 8 -0.65 -3.12 -15.08
N TRP A 9 -0.90 -3.28 -13.78
CA TRP A 9 -0.35 -2.38 -12.77
C TRP A 9 1.19 -2.34 -12.81
N TRP A 10 1.84 -3.49 -12.97
CA TRP A 10 3.30 -3.57 -13.03
C TRP A 10 3.91 -2.82 -14.22
N ALA A 11 3.23 -2.84 -15.37
CA ALA A 11 3.67 -2.19 -16.60
C ALA A 11 3.40 -0.69 -16.60
N THR A 12 2.41 -0.20 -15.85
CA THR A 12 2.00 1.22 -15.82
C THR A 12 1.77 1.76 -14.40
N PRO A 13 2.73 1.63 -13.47
CA PRO A 13 2.55 2.03 -12.07
C PRO A 13 2.35 3.55 -11.90
N TRP A 14 2.84 4.37 -12.85
CA TRP A 14 2.70 5.82 -12.86
C TRP A 14 1.25 6.31 -13.01
N LEU A 15 0.34 5.52 -13.59
CA LEU A 15 -1.08 5.90 -13.69
C LEU A 15 -1.72 6.04 -12.31
N TYR A 16 -1.20 5.26 -11.36
CA TYR A 16 -1.61 5.26 -9.97
C TYR A 16 -0.69 6.15 -9.13
N SER A 17 0.13 7.03 -9.71
CA SER A 17 1.00 7.87 -8.86
C SER A 17 0.19 8.89 -8.06
N SER A 18 0.63 9.20 -6.84
CA SER A 18 0.17 10.40 -6.12
C SER A 18 0.51 11.66 -6.94
N GLU A 19 -0.26 12.73 -6.74
CA GLU A 19 -0.15 13.98 -7.50
C GLU A 19 1.24 14.61 -7.39
N ASP A 20 1.89 14.48 -6.23
CA ASP A 20 3.26 14.98 -5.97
C ASP A 20 4.35 14.36 -6.86
N TRP A 21 4.06 13.23 -7.51
CA TRP A 21 4.95 12.59 -8.47
C TRP A 21 4.75 13.12 -9.89
N ARG A 22 3.64 13.83 -10.15
CA ARG A 22 3.30 14.36 -11.46
C ARG A 22 3.96 15.73 -11.61
N THR A 23 5.14 15.78 -12.21
CA THR A 23 5.63 17.01 -12.82
C THR A 23 4.64 17.39 -13.93
N VAL A 24 4.05 18.58 -13.82
CA VAL A 24 2.90 19.04 -14.63
C VAL A 24 3.16 18.91 -16.14
N ASP A 25 4.41 19.13 -16.58
CA ASP A 25 4.80 19.04 -18.00
C ASP A 25 5.05 17.61 -18.49
N GLU A 26 5.56 16.72 -17.63
CA GLU A 26 5.99 15.39 -18.06
C GLU A 26 4.83 14.39 -18.00
N HIS A 27 3.90 14.51 -17.05
CA HIS A 27 2.79 13.57 -16.93
C HIS A 27 1.78 13.68 -18.09
N ALA A 28 1.55 14.89 -18.60
CA ALA A 28 0.75 15.14 -19.79
C ALA A 28 1.39 14.50 -21.04
N ALA A 29 2.70 14.69 -21.23
CA ALA A 29 3.46 14.05 -22.31
C ALA A 29 3.50 12.52 -22.17
N LEU A 30 3.63 11.98 -20.96
CA LEU A 30 3.65 10.55 -20.66
C LEU A 30 2.31 9.86 -20.93
N SER A 31 1.20 10.55 -20.65
CA SER A 31 -0.16 10.05 -20.92
C SER A 31 -0.46 10.00 -22.42
N MET A 32 0.11 10.91 -23.21
CA MET A 32 -0.04 10.92 -24.68
C MET A 32 0.88 9.90 -25.40
N LEU A 33 1.95 9.43 -24.77
CA LEU A 33 2.97 8.56 -25.38
C LEU A 33 2.83 7.07 -25.04
N TYR A 34 1.63 6.61 -24.69
CA TYR A 34 1.31 5.26 -24.18
C TYR A 34 1.90 4.07 -24.96
N HIS A 35 2.21 4.25 -26.25
CA HIS A 35 2.78 3.20 -27.11
C HIS A 35 4.32 3.25 -27.22
N SER A 36 4.96 4.38 -26.88
CA SER A 36 6.41 4.55 -27.03
C SER A 36 7.12 4.68 -25.68
N ARG A 37 7.56 3.50 -25.21
CA ARG A 37 8.67 3.24 -24.26
C ARG A 37 8.39 3.43 -22.77
N HIS A 38 7.87 2.37 -22.16
CA HIS A 38 8.02 2.02 -20.72
C HIS A 38 9.44 2.25 -20.16
N LEU A 39 10.48 2.17 -21.00
CA LEU A 39 11.88 2.42 -20.63
C LEU A 39 12.19 3.88 -20.29
N ARG A 40 11.57 4.86 -20.98
CA ARG A 40 11.81 6.29 -20.70
C ARG A 40 11.10 6.72 -19.42
N VAL A 41 9.88 6.23 -19.23
CA VAL A 41 9.05 6.50 -18.04
C VAL A 41 9.68 5.88 -16.79
N GLY A 42 10.19 4.65 -16.91
CA GLY A 42 10.89 3.98 -15.81
C GLY A 42 12.09 4.78 -15.31
N LYS A 43 12.89 5.38 -16.21
CA LYS A 43 14.04 6.20 -15.81
C LYS A 43 13.63 7.46 -15.03
N ILE A 44 12.54 8.12 -15.41
CA ILE A 44 12.02 9.33 -14.72
C ILE A 44 11.61 9.00 -13.29
N TYR A 45 10.93 7.87 -13.09
CA TYR A 45 10.43 7.44 -11.78
C TYR A 45 11.41 6.54 -11.00
N GLY A 46 12.61 6.30 -11.53
CA GLY A 46 13.62 5.42 -10.92
C GLY A 46 13.17 3.95 -10.82
N VAL A 47 12.30 3.51 -11.72
CA VAL A 47 11.81 2.13 -11.82
C VAL A 47 12.68 1.37 -12.82
N ALA A 48 13.36 0.33 -12.34
CA ALA A 48 14.17 -0.53 -13.20
C ALA A 48 13.27 -1.42 -14.09
N PRO A 49 13.61 -1.58 -15.38
CA PRO A 49 12.91 -2.52 -16.25
C PRO A 49 13.20 -3.95 -15.79
N CYS A 50 12.17 -4.64 -15.31
CA CYS A 50 12.26 -6.01 -14.84
C CYS A 50 10.91 -6.72 -15.01
N LEU A 51 10.96 -8.05 -15.10
CA LEU A 51 9.76 -8.89 -15.17
C LEU A 51 8.96 -8.81 -13.86
N PRO A 52 7.61 -8.86 -13.92
CA PRO A 52 6.80 -8.94 -12.73
C PRO A 52 7.12 -10.22 -11.95
N PRO A 53 7.33 -10.14 -10.62
CA PRO A 53 7.41 -11.32 -9.79
C PRO A 53 6.03 -12.00 -9.72
N THR A 54 5.99 -13.17 -9.09
CA THR A 54 4.74 -13.91 -8.84
C THR A 54 3.70 -12.97 -8.22
N PRO A 55 2.47 -12.93 -8.75
CA PRO A 55 1.42 -12.06 -8.24
C PRO A 55 1.11 -12.39 -6.79
N GLN A 56 1.25 -11.40 -5.92
CA GLN A 56 0.87 -11.48 -4.52
C GLN A 56 -0.48 -10.78 -4.33
N PRO A 57 -1.56 -11.50 -3.97
CA PRO A 57 -2.90 -10.91 -3.89
C PRO A 57 -3.00 -9.70 -2.97
N THR A 58 -2.35 -9.78 -1.80
CA THR A 58 -2.27 -8.71 -0.80
C THR A 58 -1.65 -7.44 -1.37
N LEU A 59 -0.58 -7.60 -2.13
CA LEU A 59 0.13 -6.49 -2.76
C LEU A 59 -0.67 -5.88 -3.92
N LEU A 60 -1.36 -6.72 -4.70
CA LEU A 60 -2.27 -6.25 -5.75
C LEU A 60 -3.44 -5.45 -5.18
N GLN A 61 -3.99 -5.85 -4.02
CA GLN A 61 -5.00 -5.05 -3.32
C GLN A 61 -4.46 -3.66 -2.95
N LEU A 62 -3.26 -3.59 -2.36
CA LEU A 62 -2.63 -2.30 -2.02
C LEU A 62 -2.36 -1.45 -3.28
N ALA A 63 -1.86 -2.08 -4.34
CA ALA A 63 -1.59 -1.42 -5.61
C ALA A 63 -2.82 -0.74 -6.23
N LEU A 64 -3.99 -1.36 -6.09
CA LEU A 64 -5.26 -0.90 -6.66
C LEU A 64 -6.16 -0.16 -5.67
N ALA A 65 -5.82 -0.14 -4.39
CA ALA A 65 -6.58 0.54 -3.34
C ALA A 65 -6.67 2.05 -3.62
N SER A 66 -7.77 2.71 -3.20
CA SER A 66 -7.87 4.17 -3.26
C SER A 66 -6.86 4.85 -2.31
N PRO A 67 -6.56 6.16 -2.49
CA PRO A 67 -5.73 6.89 -1.54
C PRO A 67 -6.23 6.78 -0.09
N ASP A 68 -7.55 6.97 0.14
CA ASP A 68 -8.15 6.84 1.47
C ASP A 68 -7.97 5.46 2.08
N GLN A 69 -8.05 4.40 1.26
CA GLN A 69 -7.80 3.03 1.71
C GLN A 69 -6.34 2.83 2.09
N LEU A 70 -5.39 3.40 1.33
CA LEU A 70 -3.97 3.33 1.67
C LEU A 70 -3.65 4.09 2.96
N ASP A 71 -4.25 5.25 3.18
CA ASP A 71 -4.10 5.97 4.43
C ASP A 71 -4.70 5.19 5.60
N LEU A 72 -5.86 4.53 5.40
CA LEU A 72 -6.45 3.63 6.39
C LEU A 72 -5.54 2.42 6.68
N VAL A 73 -4.95 1.78 5.67
CA VAL A 73 -3.95 0.70 5.84
C VAL A 73 -2.85 1.16 6.79
N LEU A 74 -2.26 2.33 6.50
CA LEU A 74 -1.15 2.85 7.27
C LEU A 74 -1.58 3.20 8.70
N ALA A 75 -2.77 3.78 8.89
CA ALA A 75 -3.30 4.08 10.22
C ALA A 75 -3.58 2.81 11.05
N LEU A 76 -4.03 1.72 10.42
CA LEU A 76 -4.25 0.44 11.10
C LEU A 76 -2.92 -0.22 11.51
N ILE A 77 -1.92 -0.21 10.63
CA ILE A 77 -0.57 -0.70 10.94
C ILE A 77 0.03 0.11 12.08
N ASP A 78 -0.07 1.42 11.97
CA ASP A 78 0.42 2.36 12.96
C ASP A 78 -0.22 2.10 14.33
N SER A 79 -1.55 2.04 14.39
CA SER A 79 -2.28 1.80 15.64
C SER A 79 -2.05 0.40 16.22
N THR A 80 -1.70 -0.59 15.39
CA THR A 80 -1.35 -1.93 15.86
C THR A 80 0.05 -1.97 16.45
N CYS A 81 1.01 -1.27 15.85
CA CYS A 81 2.38 -1.20 16.35
C CYS A 81 2.53 -0.20 17.51
N ARG A 82 1.71 0.85 17.55
CA ARG A 82 1.76 1.95 18.51
C ARG A 82 0.36 2.23 19.09
N PRO A 83 -0.23 1.31 19.87
CA PRO A 83 -1.59 1.49 20.40
C PRO A 83 -1.74 2.72 21.30
N THR A 84 -0.65 3.16 21.94
CA THR A 84 -0.62 4.36 22.81
C THR A 84 -0.71 5.68 22.03
N TYR A 85 -0.33 5.68 20.75
CA TYR A 85 -0.32 6.86 19.88
C TYR A 85 -1.39 6.76 18.76
N ALA A 86 -2.33 5.83 18.91
CA ALA A 86 -3.29 5.50 17.86
C ALA A 86 -4.05 6.75 17.41
N SER A 87 -4.05 6.95 16.09
CA SER A 87 -4.80 8.02 15.42
C SER A 87 -6.31 7.87 15.65
N ALA A 88 -7.08 8.89 15.25
CA ALA A 88 -8.55 8.93 15.35
C ALA A 88 -9.25 7.88 14.45
N LEU A 89 -9.04 6.61 14.74
CA LEU A 89 -9.78 5.47 14.21
C LEU A 89 -11.10 5.33 14.98
N ASN A 90 -12.12 4.76 14.34
CA ASN A 90 -13.34 4.40 15.02
C ASN A 90 -13.08 3.35 16.12
N GLU A 91 -13.94 3.28 17.12
CA GLU A 91 -13.77 2.38 18.28
C GLU A 91 -13.65 0.91 17.85
N ASN A 92 -14.37 0.49 16.80
CA ASN A 92 -14.31 -0.87 16.28
C ASN A 92 -12.92 -1.22 15.73
N LEU A 93 -12.30 -0.34 14.95
CA LEU A 93 -10.96 -0.57 14.41
C LEU A 93 -9.90 -0.44 15.50
N GLN A 94 -10.06 0.46 16.47
CA GLN A 94 -9.16 0.54 17.62
C GLN A 94 -9.18 -0.76 18.43
N GLN A 95 -10.36 -1.32 18.72
CA GLN A 95 -10.47 -2.61 19.41
C GLN A 95 -9.84 -3.75 18.60
N TRP A 96 -10.00 -3.73 17.27
CA TRP A 96 -9.37 -4.71 16.39
C TRP A 96 -7.83 -4.59 16.41
N CYS A 97 -7.28 -3.38 16.27
CA CYS A 97 -5.84 -3.11 16.37
C CYS A 97 -5.28 -3.54 17.74
N ASN A 98 -5.99 -3.25 18.83
CA ASN A 98 -5.60 -3.67 20.16
C ASN A 98 -5.54 -5.20 20.30
N ARG A 99 -6.51 -5.93 19.74
CA ARG A 99 -6.48 -7.40 19.72
C ARG A 99 -5.31 -7.91 18.87
N LEU A 100 -5.07 -7.30 17.72
CA LEU A 100 -3.99 -7.69 16.82
C LEU A 100 -2.61 -7.43 17.45
N SER A 101 -2.42 -6.32 18.15
CA SER A 101 -1.18 -5.97 18.86
C SER A 101 -0.81 -6.94 20.00
N LYS A 102 -1.82 -7.64 20.55
CA LYS A 102 -1.58 -8.71 21.54
C LYS A 102 -1.08 -10.00 20.88
N ALA A 103 -1.46 -10.24 19.63
CA ALA A 103 -1.03 -11.40 18.86
C ALA A 103 0.30 -11.16 18.11
N LEU A 104 0.56 -9.90 17.72
CA LEU A 104 1.76 -9.45 17.03
C LEU A 104 2.45 -8.39 17.89
N PRO A 105 3.61 -8.70 18.52
CA PRO A 105 4.25 -7.76 19.44
C PRO A 105 4.55 -6.41 18.76
N PRO A 106 4.38 -5.28 19.47
CA PRO A 106 4.51 -3.92 18.94
C PRO A 106 5.96 -3.48 18.65
N ASP A 107 6.95 -4.37 18.76
CA ASP A 107 8.38 -4.06 18.65
C ASP A 107 8.88 -3.83 17.21
N MET A 108 7.98 -3.78 16.22
CA MET A 108 8.36 -3.68 14.80
C MET A 108 8.65 -2.26 14.33
N LEU A 109 8.17 -1.23 15.04
CA LEU A 109 8.34 0.18 14.67
C LEU A 109 8.80 0.99 15.89
N LEU A 110 9.80 1.84 15.70
CA LEU A 110 10.17 2.82 16.71
C LEU A 110 9.14 3.96 16.78
N PRO A 111 9.06 4.69 17.91
CA PRO A 111 8.09 5.77 18.09
C PRO A 111 8.13 6.88 17.05
N ASP A 112 9.26 7.09 16.36
CA ASP A 112 9.44 8.13 15.33
C ASP A 112 9.44 7.57 13.91
N ASP A 113 9.26 6.26 13.75
CA ASP A 113 9.29 5.62 12.43
C ASP A 113 7.97 5.79 11.70
N ASP A 114 8.09 5.89 10.38
CA ASP A 114 6.95 5.93 9.48
C ASP A 114 6.46 4.50 9.23
N PRO A 115 5.16 4.18 9.35
CA PRO A 115 4.63 2.84 9.04
C PRO A 115 4.93 2.38 7.61
N LEU A 116 5.21 3.29 6.68
CA LEU A 116 5.68 2.93 5.33
C LEU A 116 7.03 2.22 5.32
N GLN A 117 7.86 2.33 6.37
CA GLN A 117 9.11 1.57 6.48
C GLN A 117 8.84 0.06 6.55
N LEU A 118 7.74 -0.34 7.19
CA LEU A 118 7.30 -1.73 7.21
C LEU A 118 6.90 -2.21 5.81
N LEU A 119 6.32 -1.35 4.98
CA LEU A 119 5.97 -1.70 3.60
C LEU A 119 7.24 -1.91 2.77
N ARG A 120 8.19 -0.97 2.88
CA ARG A 120 9.49 -1.05 2.20
C ARG A 120 10.27 -2.31 2.56
N THR A 121 10.18 -2.74 3.81
CA THR A 121 10.88 -3.94 4.30
C THR A 121 10.18 -5.24 3.89
N TRP A 122 8.84 -5.22 3.83
CA TRP A 122 8.05 -6.39 3.45
C TRP A 122 8.16 -6.73 1.95
N VAL A 123 8.26 -5.72 1.09
CA VAL A 123 8.30 -5.94 -0.36
C VAL A 123 9.72 -6.00 -0.90
N ASN A 124 9.91 -6.77 -1.98
CA ASN A 124 11.19 -6.76 -2.69
C ASN A 124 11.49 -5.36 -3.30
N PRO A 125 12.77 -5.04 -3.59
CA PRO A 125 13.15 -3.71 -4.09
C PRO A 125 12.45 -3.31 -5.40
N ALA A 126 12.20 -4.25 -6.31
CA ALA A 126 11.55 -3.98 -7.59
C ALA A 126 10.07 -3.62 -7.44
N THR A 127 9.39 -4.26 -6.48
CA THR A 127 8.03 -3.94 -6.07
C THR A 127 8.00 -2.59 -5.38
N TRP A 128 8.93 -2.33 -4.46
CA TRP A 128 9.02 -1.05 -3.73
C TRP A 128 9.07 0.14 -4.69
N GLN A 129 9.91 0.08 -5.72
CA GLN A 129 10.06 1.14 -6.74
C GLN A 129 8.73 1.54 -7.40
N ARG A 130 7.77 0.62 -7.49
CA ARG A 130 6.46 0.83 -8.12
C ARG A 130 5.41 1.24 -7.11
N ILE A 131 5.28 0.51 -6.00
CA ILE A 131 4.25 0.79 -5.01
C ILE A 131 4.50 2.11 -4.27
N ARG A 132 5.76 2.54 -4.13
CA ARG A 132 6.10 3.84 -3.53
C ARG A 132 5.44 5.03 -4.24
N LEU A 133 5.16 4.90 -5.54
CA LEU A 133 4.50 5.95 -6.32
C LEU A 133 3.08 6.24 -5.84
N ARG A 134 2.44 5.30 -5.14
CA ARG A 134 1.11 5.50 -4.55
C ARG A 134 1.10 6.51 -3.40
N PHE A 135 2.25 6.74 -2.76
CA PHE A 135 2.37 7.60 -1.57
C PHE A 135 2.97 8.97 -1.91
N PRO A 136 2.78 10.01 -1.08
CA PRO A 136 3.35 11.33 -1.33
C PRO A 136 4.87 11.30 -1.53
N ARG A 137 5.35 11.97 -2.59
CA ARG A 137 6.75 11.89 -3.02
C ARG A 137 7.73 12.32 -1.94
N ARG A 138 7.44 13.43 -1.23
CA ARG A 138 8.29 13.97 -0.16
C ARG A 138 8.48 12.95 0.97
N ARG A 139 7.36 12.36 1.42
CA ARG A 139 7.34 11.32 2.47
C ARG A 139 8.19 10.11 2.09
N VAL A 140 8.07 9.63 0.84
CA VAL A 140 8.88 8.51 0.33
C VAL A 140 10.37 8.84 0.30
N LEU A 141 10.75 10.02 -0.18
CA LEU A 141 12.17 10.40 -0.29
C LEU A 141 12.83 10.55 1.09
N ASP A 142 12.13 11.10 2.08
CA ASP A 142 12.66 11.21 3.44
C ASP A 142 12.77 9.85 4.13
N LEU A 143 11.82 8.96 3.84
CA LEU A 143 11.83 7.58 4.30
C LEU A 143 13.00 6.79 3.69
N GLU A 144 13.27 6.96 2.40
CA GLU A 144 14.33 6.24 1.69
C GLU A 144 15.74 6.55 2.21
N LYS A 145 15.95 7.74 2.78
CA LYS A 145 17.20 8.15 3.46
C LYS A 145 17.42 7.41 4.77
N LYS A 146 16.35 6.96 5.42
CA LYS A 146 16.42 6.20 6.68
C LYS A 146 16.58 4.71 6.36
N SER A 147 17.43 4.02 7.13
CA SER A 147 17.56 2.57 7.08
C SER A 147 16.82 1.98 8.27
N LEU A 148 15.84 1.12 8.01
CA LEU A 148 15.17 0.33 9.04
C LEU A 148 15.75 -1.09 8.99
N ALA A 149 16.34 -1.52 10.09
CA ALA A 149 16.81 -2.90 10.26
C ALA A 149 15.73 -3.68 11.00
N LEU A 150 14.86 -4.34 10.24
CA LEU A 150 13.95 -5.33 10.82
C LEU A 150 14.75 -6.62 11.02
N GLY A 151 14.84 -7.11 12.25
CA GLY A 151 15.45 -8.42 12.55
C GLY A 151 14.62 -9.59 12.02
N ASP A 152 14.58 -10.70 12.74
CA ASP A 152 13.84 -11.94 12.38
C ASP A 152 12.30 -11.80 12.36
N SER A 153 11.76 -10.59 12.29
CA SER A 153 10.32 -10.28 12.39
C SER A 153 9.58 -10.39 11.06
N TYR A 154 10.20 -10.88 9.98
CA TYR A 154 9.61 -10.89 8.64
C TYR A 154 8.31 -11.71 8.56
N SER A 155 8.22 -12.86 9.24
CA SER A 155 7.01 -13.69 9.27
C SER A 155 5.83 -12.98 9.97
N ARG A 156 6.14 -12.20 11.00
CA ARG A 156 5.15 -11.39 11.73
C ARG A 156 4.67 -10.22 10.89
N LEU A 157 5.59 -9.58 10.18
CA LEU A 157 5.31 -8.50 9.24
C LEU A 157 4.41 -8.98 8.09
N ASP A 158 4.69 -10.16 7.55
CA ASP A 158 3.84 -10.77 6.52
C ASP A 158 2.41 -10.99 7.03
N THR A 159 2.28 -11.55 8.25
CA THR A 159 0.97 -11.75 8.90
C THR A 159 0.22 -10.44 9.11
N LEU A 160 0.93 -9.38 9.52
CA LEU A 160 0.36 -8.04 9.74
C LEU A 160 -0.24 -7.47 8.43
N TRP A 161 0.53 -7.49 7.34
CA TRP A 161 0.07 -6.97 6.05
C TRP A 161 -1.14 -7.74 5.52
N HIS A 162 -1.13 -9.07 5.62
CA HIS A 162 -2.28 -9.90 5.23
C HIS A 162 -3.53 -9.58 6.07
N ALA A 163 -3.39 -9.47 7.39
CA ALA A 163 -4.51 -9.16 8.28
C ALA A 163 -5.14 -7.79 8.00
N VAL A 164 -4.32 -6.75 7.81
CA VAL A 164 -4.79 -5.39 7.55
C VAL A 164 -5.45 -5.27 6.19
N VAL A 165 -4.84 -5.83 5.14
CA VAL A 165 -5.42 -5.80 3.79
C VAL A 165 -6.73 -6.58 3.73
N TRP A 166 -6.79 -7.73 4.39
CA TRP A 166 -8.04 -8.49 4.51
C TRP A 166 -9.12 -7.68 5.23
N ARG A 167 -8.77 -7.00 6.33
CA ARG A 167 -9.71 -6.15 7.07
C ARG A 167 -10.31 -5.07 6.18
N ILE A 168 -9.52 -4.38 5.38
CA ILE A 168 -10.02 -3.34 4.48
C ILE A 168 -10.86 -3.93 3.35
N ALA A 169 -10.47 -5.08 2.81
CA ALA A 169 -11.30 -5.78 1.82
C ALA A 169 -12.70 -6.10 2.38
N THR A 170 -12.80 -6.55 3.63
CA THR A 170 -14.10 -6.83 4.28
C THR A 170 -14.95 -5.57 4.46
N ILE A 171 -14.37 -4.44 4.88
CA ILE A 171 -15.08 -3.17 5.07
C ILE A 171 -15.66 -2.67 3.73
N ASN A 172 -14.91 -2.83 2.64
CA ASN A 172 -15.37 -2.46 1.29
C ASN A 172 -16.49 -3.36 0.77
N SER A 173 -16.50 -4.64 1.18
CA SER A 173 -17.55 -5.60 0.83
C SER A 173 -18.85 -5.34 1.59
N ASP A 174 -18.77 -5.00 2.89
CA ASP A 174 -19.94 -4.70 3.71
C ASP A 174 -20.65 -3.41 3.26
N GLY A 175 -19.90 -2.42 2.76
CA GLY A 175 -20.48 -1.21 2.14
C GLY A 175 -21.13 -1.43 0.77
N LYS A 176 -21.00 -2.64 0.19
CA LYS A 176 -21.55 -3.03 -1.13
C LYS A 176 -22.70 -4.04 -1.02
N ALA A 177 -23.31 -4.23 0.15
CA ALA A 177 -24.50 -5.08 0.26
C ALA A 177 -25.61 -4.56 -0.69
N PRO A 178 -26.12 -5.39 -1.62
CA PRO A 178 -27.27 -5.01 -2.41
C PRO A 178 -28.47 -4.93 -1.46
N TYR A 179 -29.09 -3.75 -1.38
CA TYR A 179 -30.46 -3.62 -0.90
C TYR A 179 -31.34 -4.51 -1.80
N ALA A 180 -31.56 -5.74 -1.38
CA ALA A 180 -32.62 -6.57 -1.92
C ALA A 180 -33.92 -5.88 -1.49
N LYS A 181 -34.56 -5.21 -2.44
CA LYS A 181 -35.92 -4.72 -2.30
C LYS A 181 -36.79 -5.93 -1.98
N ASP A 182 -37.29 -5.93 -0.75
CA ASP A 182 -38.52 -6.62 -0.41
C ASP A 182 -39.60 -6.08 -1.35
N HIS A 183 -40.12 -6.94 -2.22
CA HIS A 183 -41.40 -6.73 -2.87
C HIS A 183 -42.34 -7.72 -2.21
N GLY A 184 -43.10 -7.18 -1.27
CA GLY A 184 -44.20 -7.85 -0.61
C GLY A 184 -45.44 -7.96 -1.49
N ASP A 185 -46.34 -8.78 -0.93
CA ASP A 185 -47.74 -9.06 -1.27
C ASP A 185 -48.06 -9.84 -2.56
#